data_AF-A0A0H4PJS8-F1
#
_entry.id   AF-A0A0H4PJS8-F1
#
_cell.length_a   1.000
_cell.length_b   1.000
_cell.length_c   1.000
_cell.angle_alpha   90.00
_cell.angle_beta   90.00
_cell.angle_gamma   90.00
#
_symmetry.space_group_name_H-M   'P 1'
#
loop_
_entity.id
_entity.type
_entity.pdbx_description
1 polymer ?
#
loop_
_entity_poly.entity_id
_entity_poly.type
_entity_poly.pdbx_seq_one_letter_code
_entity_poly.pdbx_strand_id
1 'polypeptide(L)' 'MKTMTCKQLGGACGLAFHANTFDEMAELSKNHGMEMFQKKDPDHLKAMKEMQQLMQSPEAMKKWFDDKRKQFDALPDNK' A
#
# COMPACT_ATOMS: atom_id res chain seq x y z
N MET A 1 16.33 -2.44 6.90
CA MET A 1 15.15 -2.57 6.02
C MET A 1 13.89 -2.23 6.80
N LYS A 2 12.88 -1.64 6.17
CA LYS A 2 11.62 -1.30 6.86
C LYS A 2 10.51 -2.27 6.50
N THR A 3 9.58 -2.45 7.43
CA THR A 3 8.46 -3.40 7.31
C THR A 3 7.13 -2.67 7.34
N MET A 4 6.33 -2.81 6.29
CA MET A 4 4.94 -2.34 6.25
C MET A 4 4.00 -3.44 5.82
N THR A 5 2.79 -3.45 6.36
CA THR A 5 1.77 -4.41 5.95
C THR A 5 0.92 -3.89 4.79
N CYS A 6 0.33 -4.80 4.02
CA CYS A 6 -0.64 -4.47 2.97
C CYS A 6 -1.76 -3.57 3.51
N LYS A 7 -2.31 -3.85 4.70
CA LYS A 7 -3.24 -2.95 5.43
C LYS A 7 -2.69 -1.54 5.66
N GLN A 8 -1.43 -1.40 6.09
CA GLN A 8 -0.82 -0.09 6.28
C GLN A 8 -0.66 0.67 4.96
N LEU A 9 -0.47 -0.03 3.84
CA LEU A 9 -0.38 0.54 2.49
C LEU A 9 -1.74 0.71 1.81
N GLY A 10 -2.86 0.54 2.54
CA GLY A 10 -4.23 0.72 2.04
C GLY A 10 -4.81 -0.48 1.29
N GLY A 11 -4.19 -1.65 1.40
CA GLY A 11 -4.78 -2.92 1.01
C GLY A 11 -5.59 -3.57 2.13
N ALA A 12 -6.01 -4.82 1.92
CA ALA A 12 -6.97 -5.47 2.80
C ALA A 12 -6.38 -6.52 3.76
N CYS A 13 -5.17 -7.03 3.47
CA CYS A 13 -4.58 -8.13 4.23
C CYS A 13 -3.41 -7.72 5.13
N GLY A 14 -3.00 -8.61 6.02
CA GLY A 14 -1.88 -8.41 6.95
C GLY A 14 -0.51 -8.75 6.38
N LEU A 15 -0.37 -8.95 5.07
CA LEU A 15 0.90 -9.35 4.46
C LEU A 15 1.97 -8.31 4.74
N ALA A 16 3.06 -8.70 5.40
CA ALA A 16 4.20 -7.83 5.68
C ALA A 16 5.15 -7.80 4.48
N PHE A 17 5.42 -6.60 3.99
CA PHE A 17 6.39 -6.31 2.95
C PHE A 17 7.62 -5.70 3.58
N HIS A 18 8.78 -6.08 3.08
CA HIS A 18 10.08 -5.58 3.52
C HIS A 18 10.76 -4.90 2.35
N ALA A 19 11.15 -3.64 2.50
CA ALA A 19 11.85 -2.89 1.48
C ALA A 19 12.78 -1.84 2.10
N ASN A 20 13.77 -1.40 1.32
CA ASN A 20 14.69 -0.33 1.74
C ASN A 20 14.10 1.05 1.46
N THR A 21 13.32 1.16 0.38
CA THR A 21 12.68 2.40 -0.02
C THR A 21 11.16 2.28 -0.05
N PHE A 22 10.48 3.43 0.10
CA PHE A 22 9.03 3.49 -0.06
C PHE A 22 8.59 3.14 -1.49
N ASP A 23 9.43 3.41 -2.49
CA ASP A 23 9.14 3.09 -3.88
C ASP A 23 9.06 1.57 -4.10
N GLU A 24 10.08 0.84 -3.66
CA GLU A 24 10.08 -0.63 -3.63
C GLU A 24 8.87 -1.18 -2.84
N MET A 25 8.54 -0.56 -1.70
CA MET A 25 7.38 -0.95 -0.88
C MET A 25 6.07 -0.77 -1.65
N ALA A 26 5.93 0.33 -2.37
CA ALA A 26 4.76 0.62 -3.20
C ALA A 26 4.67 -0.36 -4.38
N GLU A 27 5.79 -0.69 -5.03
CA GLU A 27 5.83 -1.71 -6.08
C GLU A 27 5.44 -3.10 -5.58
N LEU A 28 5.94 -3.53 -4.42
CA LEU A 28 5.56 -4.79 -3.79
C LEU A 28 4.06 -4.84 -3.49
N SER A 29 3.52 -3.78 -2.89
CA SER A 29 2.08 -3.67 -2.61
C SER A 29 1.24 -3.66 -3.89
N LYS A 30 1.72 -3.02 -4.95
CA LYS A 30 1.04 -2.97 -6.25
C LYS A 30 1.03 -4.34 -6.92
N ASN A 31 2.16 -5.04 -6.94
CA ASN A 31 2.26 -6.39 -7.49
C ASN A 31 1.35 -7.36 -6.73
N HIS A 32 1.36 -7.28 -5.40
CA HIS A 32 0.45 -8.05 -4.56
C HIS A 32 -1.03 -7.74 -4.87
N GLY A 33 -1.38 -6.45 -4.96
CA GLY A 33 -2.73 -6.03 -5.34
C GLY A 33 -3.17 -6.59 -6.70
N MET A 34 -2.29 -6.58 -7.71
CA MET A 34 -2.58 -7.16 -9.03
C MET A 34 -2.77 -8.68 -8.97
N GLU A 35 -2.01 -9.40 -8.14
CA GLU A 35 -2.21 -10.84 -7.94
C GLU A 35 -3.56 -11.14 -7.28
N MET A 36 -3.91 -10.40 -6.23
CA MET A 36 -5.19 -10.57 -5.52
C MET A 36 -6.38 -10.18 -6.40
N PHE A 37 -6.22 -9.18 -7.26
CA PHE A 37 -7.20 -8.82 -8.27
C PHE A 37 -7.47 -9.94 -9.25
N GLN A 38 -6.41 -10.60 -9.76
CA GLN A 38 -6.55 -11.77 -10.63
C GLN A 38 -7.25 -12.94 -9.93
N LYS A 39 -6.95 -13.14 -8.64
CA LYS A 39 -7.63 -14.12 -7.77
C LYS A 39 -9.07 -13.72 -7.40
N LYS A 40 -9.51 -12.51 -7.76
CA LYS A 40 -10.83 -11.94 -7.42
C LYS A 40 -11.10 -11.95 -5.92
N ASP A 41 -10.07 -11.68 -5.13
CA ASP A 41 -10.20 -11.64 -3.67
C ASP A 41 -11.14 -10.49 -3.25
N PRO A 42 -12.25 -10.77 -2.56
CA PRO A 42 -13.29 -9.78 -2.29
C PRO A 42 -12.81 -8.63 -1.40
N ASP A 43 -11.93 -8.92 -0.45
CA ASP A 43 -11.35 -7.93 0.46
C ASP A 43 -10.43 -6.97 -0.30
N HIS A 44 -9.54 -7.49 -1.17
CA HIS A 44 -8.67 -6.65 -2.00
C HIS A 44 -9.44 -5.88 -3.06
N LEU A 45 -10.51 -6.44 -3.63
CA LEU A 45 -11.39 -5.72 -4.56
C LEU A 45 -12.06 -4.52 -3.89
N LYS A 46 -12.43 -4.64 -2.61
CA LYS A 46 -12.95 -3.51 -1.83
C LYS A 46 -11.89 -2.44 -1.62
N ALA A 47 -10.68 -2.83 -1.21
CA ALA A 47 -9.56 -1.89 -1.06
C ALA A 47 -9.21 -1.19 -2.38
N MET A 48 -9.24 -1.90 -3.51
CA MET A 48 -9.04 -1.29 -4.84
C MET A 48 -10.13 -0.27 -5.20
N LYS A 49 -11.38 -0.51 -4.80
CA LYS A 49 -12.45 0.50 -4.99
C LYS A 49 -12.18 1.76 -4.18
N GLU A 50 -11.75 1.64 -2.93
CA GLU A 50 -11.37 2.82 -2.12
C GLU A 50 -10.19 3.56 -2.74
N MET A 51 -9.19 2.82 -3.25
CA MET A 51 -8.07 3.41 -3.98
C MET A 51 -8.53 4.12 -5.26
N GLN A 52 -9.49 3.55 -6.00
CA GLN A 52 -10.09 4.20 -7.17
C GLN A 52 -10.80 5.50 -6.80
N GLN A 53 -11.55 5.53 -5.69
CA GLN A 53 -12.20 6.76 -5.21
C GLN A 53 -11.16 7.82 -4.84
N LEU A 54 -10.05 7.44 -4.19
CA LEU A 54 -8.94 8.34 -3.93
C LEU A 54 -8.30 8.87 -5.21
N MET A 55 -8.18 8.04 -6.25
CA MET A 55 -7.67 8.44 -7.58
C MET A 55 -8.58 9.44 -8.31
N GLN A 56 -9.87 9.51 -7.97
CA GLN A 56 -10.76 10.54 -8.54
C GLN A 56 -10.38 11.95 -8.07
N SER A 57 -9.69 12.07 -6.94
CA SER A 57 -9.25 13.35 -6.37
C SER A 57 -7.72 13.40 -6.32
N PRO A 58 -7.06 14.11 -7.25
CA PRO A 58 -5.59 14.18 -7.28
C PRO A 58 -4.99 14.72 -5.98
N GLU A 59 -5.70 15.63 -5.29
CA GLU A 59 -5.30 16.14 -3.97
C GLU A 59 -5.38 15.07 -2.88
N ALA A 60 -6.44 14.26 -2.86
CA ALA A 60 -6.61 13.17 -1.90
C ALA A 60 -5.55 12.09 -2.13
N MET A 61 -5.29 11.72 -3.39
CA MET A 61 -4.25 10.77 -3.74
C MET A 61 -2.87 11.28 -3.30
N LYS A 62 -2.54 12.55 -3.56
CA LYS A 62 -1.27 13.15 -3.14
C LYS A 62 -1.13 13.14 -1.62
N LYS A 63 -2.16 13.55 -0.88
CA LYS A 63 -2.16 13.55 0.60
C LYS A 63 -2.00 12.14 1.16
N TRP A 64 -2.71 11.18 0.58
CA TRP A 64 -2.61 9.77 0.97
C TRP A 64 -1.19 9.23 0.73
N PHE A 65 -0.60 9.50 -0.44
CA PHE A 65 0.77 9.06 -0.75
C PHE A 65 1.81 9.69 0.19
N ASP A 66 1.68 10.98 0.47
CA ASP A 66 2.57 11.70 1.40
C ASP A 66 2.46 11.14 2.83
N ASP A 67 1.24 10.82 3.27
CA ASP A 67 0.99 10.18 4.56
C ASP A 67 1.62 8.77 4.62
N LYS A 68 1.44 7.94 3.59
CA LYS A 68 2.08 6.61 3.52
C LYS A 68 3.60 6.70 3.52
N ARG A 69 4.16 7.67 2.81
CA ARG A 69 5.60 7.92 2.80
C ARG A 69 6.12 8.34 4.18
N LYS A 70 5.39 9.21 4.88
CA LYS A 70 5.70 9.61 6.26
C LYS A 70 5.59 8.43 7.23
N GLN A 71 4.58 7.58 7.09
CA GLN A 71 4.46 6.37 7.88
C GLN A 71 5.67 5.45 7.64
N PHE A 72 6.07 5.24 6.39
CA PHE A 72 7.28 4.49 6.06
C PHE A 72 8.53 5.12 6.67
N ASP A 73 8.68 6.45 6.58
CA ASP A 73 9.84 7.15 7.12
C ASP A 73 9.92 7.09 8.65
N ALA A 74 8.76 7.14 9.32
CA ALA A 74 8.65 7.02 10.77
C ALA A 74 8.89 5.59 11.29
N LEU A 75 8.82 4.57 10.43
CA LEU A 75 9.07 3.20 10.85
C LEU A 75 10.55 2.99 11.17
N PRO A 76 10.85 2.24 12.25
CA PRO A 76 12.21 1.87 12.57
C PRO A 76 12.78 0.99 11.45
N ASP A 77 14.08 1.17 11.19
CA ASP A 77 14.79 0.23 10.35
C ASP A 77 14.99 -1.07 11.14
N ASN A 78 14.38 -2.17 10.69
CA ASN A 78 14.71 -3.48 11.20
C ASN A 78 16.12 -3.82 10.70
N LYS A 79 17.07 -3.80 11.65
CA LYS A 79 18.44 -4.30 11.51
C LYS A 79 18.44 -5.81 11.29
#